data_AF-A0A9D2ERH0-F1
#
_entry.id   AF-A0A9D2ERH0-F1
#
_cell.length_a   1.000
_cell.length_b   1.000
_cell.length_c   1.000
_cell.angle_alpha   90.00
_cell.angle_beta   90.00
_cell.angle_gamma   90.00
#
_symmetry.space_group_name_H-M   'P 1'
#
loop_
_entity.id
_entity.type
_entity.pdbx_description
1 polymer ?
#
loop_
_entity_poly.entity_id
_entity_poly.type
_entity_poly.pdbx_seq_one_letter_code
_entity_poly.pdbx_strand_id
1 'polypeptide(L)'
;ELAKEIAGGEQYIISAVMHADERNREASERLGRDVFHYHLHVVYLPVVEKQIRWSKRCKDPALRGTVRETIMQVSHSKKWPMVPMTDDQGQPVLKKNGKPRLVSSYSLLQTQFFEHMRQAGFTDFERGVQGSDAEHLNVLEYKVQKDRQTVAELSDQTKQLQGQRKELISQVKNISGSIREVADIEQRAKTKGVLEKRVELPVQDFQTLCEMAKATGKLQAENRSLRMQLQQSTVREQELRQRLHYCEEQMDAVLNETRSYREAMRVAPEQVQAFVLGICRRQQEEKRLNRQQRRQRAKGQDR
;
A
#
# COMPACT_ATOMS: atom_id res chain seq x y z
N GLU A 1 -16.13 5.11 27.80
CA GLU A 1 -16.27 6.41 28.48
C GLU A 1 -16.33 7.60 27.53
N LEU A 2 -15.27 7.99 26.81
CA LEU A 2 -15.33 9.19 25.95
C LEU A 2 -16.42 9.18 24.85
N ALA A 3 -16.62 8.05 24.16
CA ALA A 3 -17.71 7.94 23.19
C ALA A 3 -19.09 8.10 23.85
N LYS A 4 -19.25 7.66 25.11
CA LYS A 4 -20.47 7.86 25.91
C LYS A 4 -20.60 9.33 26.31
N GLU A 5 -19.53 9.95 26.81
CA GLU A 5 -19.51 11.38 27.15
C GLU A 5 -19.87 12.26 25.94
N ILE A 6 -19.35 11.94 24.76
CA ILE A 6 -19.66 12.74 23.57
C ILE A 6 -21.04 12.39 22.97
N ALA A 7 -21.45 11.12 23.00
CA ALA A 7 -22.81 10.72 22.62
C ALA A 7 -23.88 11.27 23.60
N GLY A 8 -23.48 11.64 24.82
CA GLY A 8 -24.39 12.07 25.89
C GLY A 8 -24.87 10.91 26.78
N GLY A 9 -24.36 9.70 26.57
CA GLY A 9 -24.66 8.49 27.31
C GLY A 9 -25.06 7.31 26.42
N GLU A 10 -25.07 6.11 27.00
CA GLU A 10 -25.43 4.87 26.29
C GLU A 10 -26.90 4.84 25.86
N GLN A 11 -27.77 5.55 26.57
CA GLN A 11 -29.20 5.66 26.28
C GLN A 11 -29.52 6.28 24.92
N TYR A 12 -28.53 6.87 24.25
CA TYR A 12 -28.68 7.45 22.91
C TYR A 12 -28.19 6.54 21.78
N ILE A 13 -27.71 5.33 22.10
CA ILE A 13 -27.44 4.28 21.10
C ILE A 13 -28.76 3.56 20.83
N ILE A 14 -29.28 3.69 19.60
CA ILE A 14 -30.53 3.02 19.21
C ILE A 14 -30.28 1.56 18.87
N SER A 15 -29.18 1.30 18.14
CA SER A 15 -28.90 -0.02 17.61
C SER A 15 -27.40 -0.21 17.42
N ALA A 16 -26.94 -1.44 17.66
CA ALA A 16 -25.58 -1.91 17.42
C ALA A 16 -25.66 -3.32 16.83
N VAL A 17 -25.54 -3.44 15.49
CA VAL A 17 -25.70 -4.70 14.76
C VAL A 17 -24.36 -5.17 14.22
N MET A 18 -23.93 -6.37 14.61
CA MET A 18 -22.68 -6.97 14.13
C MET A 18 -22.96 -7.87 12.93
N HIS A 19 -22.26 -7.64 11.83
CA HIS A 19 -22.24 -8.54 10.69
C HIS A 19 -20.96 -9.37 10.75
N ALA A 20 -21.14 -10.69 10.74
CA ALA A 20 -20.06 -11.69 10.78
C ALA A 20 -20.12 -12.67 9.59
N ASP A 21 -20.98 -12.37 8.63
CA ASP A 21 -21.34 -13.19 7.48
C ASP A 21 -20.73 -12.68 6.16
N GLU A 22 -20.00 -11.57 6.19
CA GLU A 22 -19.38 -11.01 5.00
C GLU A 22 -18.04 -11.69 4.68
N ARG A 23 -18.01 -12.50 3.63
CA ARG A 23 -16.77 -13.14 3.16
C ARG A 23 -15.92 -12.19 2.33
N ASN A 24 -14.64 -12.06 2.69
CA ASN A 24 -13.63 -11.36 1.90
C ASN A 24 -13.07 -12.31 0.84
N ARG A 25 -13.55 -12.19 -0.41
CA ARG A 25 -13.13 -13.05 -1.52
C ARG A 25 -11.64 -12.98 -1.81
N GLU A 26 -11.09 -11.77 -1.95
CA GLU A 26 -9.67 -11.55 -2.28
C GLU A 26 -8.75 -12.17 -1.22
N ALA A 27 -9.00 -11.89 0.06
CA ALA A 27 -8.22 -12.46 1.15
C ALA A 27 -8.39 -13.98 1.24
N SER A 28 -9.59 -14.49 0.96
CA SER A 28 -9.86 -15.94 0.99
C SER A 28 -9.10 -16.68 -0.11
N GLU A 29 -9.11 -16.15 -1.33
CA GLU A 29 -8.37 -16.71 -2.46
C GLU A 29 -6.86 -16.68 -2.23
N ARG A 30 -6.33 -15.55 -1.74
CA ARG A 30 -4.90 -15.40 -1.45
C ARG A 30 -4.40 -16.33 -0.34
N LEU A 31 -5.22 -16.58 0.68
CA LEU A 31 -4.84 -17.41 1.84
C LEU A 31 -5.29 -18.87 1.71
N GLY A 32 -6.06 -19.22 0.67
CA GLY A 32 -6.59 -20.57 0.45
C GLY A 32 -7.57 -21.05 1.53
N ARG A 33 -8.17 -20.14 2.30
CA ARG A 33 -9.14 -20.44 3.37
C ARG A 33 -10.18 -19.35 3.46
N ASP A 34 -11.36 -19.65 3.99
CA ASP A 34 -12.40 -18.63 4.14
C ASP A 34 -12.01 -17.57 5.18
N VAL A 35 -11.96 -16.32 4.71
CA VAL A 35 -11.70 -15.14 5.52
C VAL A 35 -12.98 -14.30 5.55
N PHE A 36 -13.48 -14.03 6.74
CA PHE A 36 -14.66 -13.19 6.96
C PHE A 36 -14.26 -11.81 7.48
N HIS A 37 -14.97 -10.78 7.05
CA HIS A 37 -14.83 -9.41 7.51
C HIS A 37 -15.96 -9.11 8.49
N TYR A 38 -15.59 -8.80 9.73
CA TYR A 38 -16.54 -8.46 10.77
C TYR A 38 -16.63 -6.96 10.91
N HIS A 39 -17.84 -6.42 10.88
CA HIS A 39 -18.07 -4.99 11.09
C HIS A 39 -19.35 -4.76 11.90
N LEU A 40 -19.40 -3.63 12.60
CA LEU A 40 -20.48 -3.25 13.51
C LEU A 40 -21.14 -1.96 13.00
N HIS A 41 -22.44 -2.03 12.72
CA HIS A 41 -23.27 -0.86 12.44
C HIS A 41 -23.82 -0.31 13.74
N VAL A 42 -23.48 0.94 14.06
CA VAL A 42 -23.99 1.62 15.26
C VAL A 42 -24.82 2.84 14.85
N VAL A 43 -26.07 2.89 15.31
CA VAL A 43 -26.96 4.03 15.14
C VAL A 43 -27.05 4.79 16.45
N TYR A 44 -26.67 6.07 16.43
CA TYR A 44 -26.72 6.94 17.61
C TYR A 44 -27.57 8.19 17.35
N LEU A 45 -28.24 8.69 18.38
CA LEU A 45 -28.97 9.95 18.35
C LEU A 45 -28.08 11.10 18.85
N PRO A 46 -27.78 12.12 18.02
CA PRO A 46 -27.01 13.26 18.45
C PRO A 46 -27.87 14.20 19.29
N VAL A 47 -27.83 14.07 20.62
CA VAL A 47 -28.60 14.92 21.54
C VAL A 47 -27.72 16.03 22.12
N VAL A 48 -28.24 17.25 22.18
CA VAL A 48 -27.60 18.41 22.80
C VAL A 48 -28.52 19.04 23.82
N GLU A 49 -27.93 19.52 24.91
CA GLU A 49 -28.63 20.36 25.87
C GLU A 49 -28.82 21.76 25.27
N LYS A 50 -30.08 22.22 25.19
CA LYS A 50 -30.43 23.51 24.62
C LYS A 50 -31.22 24.34 25.62
N GLN A 51 -30.67 25.51 25.95
CA GLN A 51 -31.35 26.52 26.74
C GLN A 51 -32.32 27.32 25.86
N ILE A 52 -33.62 27.17 26.11
CA ILE A 52 -34.67 28.02 25.57
C ILE A 52 -34.74 29.27 26.43
N ARG A 53 -34.48 30.43 25.83
CA ARG A 53 -34.55 31.73 26.52
C ARG A 53 -35.89 32.40 26.29
N TRP A 54 -36.32 33.24 27.24
CA TRP A 54 -37.51 34.07 27.05
C TRP A 54 -37.34 35.01 25.87
N SER A 55 -38.37 35.07 25.03
CA SER A 55 -38.36 35.91 23.83
C SER A 55 -38.36 37.40 24.18
N LYS A 56 -37.90 38.23 23.24
CA LYS A 56 -37.96 39.70 23.36
C LYS A 56 -39.40 40.24 23.53
N ARG A 57 -40.42 39.42 23.23
CA ARG A 57 -41.85 39.76 23.37
C ARG A 57 -42.45 39.38 24.73
N CYS A 58 -41.65 38.86 25.68
CA CYS A 58 -42.15 38.51 27.02
C CYS A 58 -42.67 39.76 27.74
N LYS A 59 -43.82 39.65 28.42
CA LYS A 59 -44.48 40.77 29.11
C LYS A 59 -43.68 41.27 30.30
N ASP A 60 -43.05 40.35 31.04
CA ASP A 60 -42.15 40.67 32.14
C ASP A 60 -40.77 41.09 31.62
N PRO A 61 -40.33 42.34 31.85
CA PRO A 61 -39.01 42.81 31.43
C PRO A 61 -37.84 42.06 32.08
N ALA A 62 -37.98 41.60 33.33
CA ALA A 62 -36.91 40.95 34.08
C ALA A 62 -36.57 39.55 33.54
N LEU A 63 -37.53 38.89 32.91
CA LEU A 63 -37.37 37.54 32.37
C LEU A 63 -36.74 37.53 30.96
N ARG A 64 -36.76 38.64 30.22
CA ARG A 64 -36.28 38.68 28.82
C ARG A 64 -34.81 38.30 28.73
N GLY A 65 -34.50 37.32 27.87
CA GLY A 65 -33.12 36.84 27.68
C GLY A 65 -32.60 35.89 28.77
N THR A 66 -33.34 35.71 29.88
CA THR A 66 -33.05 34.66 30.87
C THR A 66 -33.46 33.29 30.33
N VAL A 67 -32.87 32.23 30.90
CA VAL A 67 -33.19 30.84 30.53
C VAL A 67 -34.58 30.51 31.07
N ARG A 68 -35.49 30.17 30.16
CA ARG A 68 -36.85 29.74 30.49
C ARG A 68 -36.88 28.26 30.84
N GLU A 69 -36.24 27.45 29.99
CA GLU A 69 -36.24 26.00 30.10
C GLU A 69 -34.98 25.46 29.43
N THR A 70 -34.47 24.35 29.93
CA THR A 70 -33.38 23.62 29.29
C THR A 70 -33.91 22.27 28.84
N ILE A 71 -33.87 22.02 27.53
CA ILE A 71 -34.38 20.79 26.93
C ILE A 71 -33.26 19.98 26.27
N MET A 72 -33.46 18.66 26.17
CA MET A 72 -32.60 17.79 25.39
C MET A 72 -33.12 17.71 23.95
N GLN A 73 -32.44 18.39 23.03
CA GLN A 73 -32.85 18.45 21.62
C GLN A 73 -31.97 17.53 20.77
N VAL A 74 -32.59 16.72 19.91
CA VAL A 74 -31.86 16.04 18.82
C VAL A 74 -31.42 17.09 17.80
N SER A 75 -30.12 17.12 17.50
CA SER A 75 -29.52 18.10 16.61
C SER A 75 -28.42 17.46 15.78
N HIS A 76 -28.65 17.35 14.46
CA HIS A 76 -27.60 17.04 13.49
C HIS A 76 -26.46 18.08 13.51
N SER A 77 -26.74 19.28 14.02
CA SER A 77 -25.78 20.36 14.20
C SER A 77 -24.97 20.24 15.49
N LYS A 78 -25.01 19.10 16.20
CA LYS A 78 -24.05 18.81 17.27
C LYS A 78 -22.66 18.75 16.65
N LYS A 79 -22.00 19.91 16.60
CA LYS A 79 -20.63 20.04 16.13
C LYS A 79 -19.75 19.51 17.24
N TRP A 80 -19.17 18.35 16.99
CA TRP A 80 -18.06 17.85 17.76
C TRP A 80 -17.02 18.96 17.95
N PRO A 81 -16.52 19.18 19.17
CA PRO A 81 -15.60 20.28 19.43
C PRO A 81 -14.33 20.11 18.60
N MET A 82 -13.99 21.15 17.83
CA MET A 82 -12.72 21.21 17.11
C MET A 82 -11.64 21.70 18.07
N VAL A 83 -10.59 20.90 18.25
CA VAL A 83 -9.49 21.22 19.16
C VAL A 83 -8.37 21.91 18.37
N PRO A 84 -7.73 22.96 18.91
CA PRO A 84 -6.53 23.53 18.30
C PRO A 84 -5.44 22.48 18.11
N MET A 85 -4.86 22.42 16.92
CA MET A 85 -3.72 21.57 16.61
C MET A 85 -2.52 22.05 17.40
N THR A 86 -1.89 21.15 18.13
CA THR A 86 -0.76 21.44 19.00
C THR A 86 0.52 20.91 18.37
N ASP A 87 1.62 21.65 18.48
CA ASP A 87 2.96 21.19 18.10
C ASP A 87 3.59 20.28 19.17
N ASP A 88 4.79 19.76 18.90
CA ASP A 88 5.55 18.90 19.81
C ASP A 88 5.91 19.56 21.16
N GLN A 89 5.71 20.89 21.27
CA GLN A 89 5.99 21.72 22.45
C GLN A 89 4.71 22.10 23.22
N GLY A 90 3.53 21.65 22.78
CA GLY A 90 2.27 21.99 23.43
C GLY A 90 1.65 23.33 22.99
N GLN A 91 2.21 24.01 21.99
CA GLN A 91 1.71 25.30 21.48
C GLN A 91 0.77 25.14 20.28
N PRO A 92 -0.28 25.98 20.16
CA PRO A 92 -1.22 25.88 19.05
C PRO A 92 -0.58 26.31 17.72
N VAL A 93 -0.55 25.40 16.74
CA VAL A 93 -0.06 25.65 15.39
C VAL A 93 -0.93 26.72 14.72
N LEU A 94 -0.36 27.87 14.39
CA LEU A 94 -1.08 28.99 13.78
C LEU A 94 -1.11 28.89 12.25
N LYS A 95 -2.20 29.32 11.63
CA LYS A 95 -2.32 29.54 10.19
C LYS A 95 -1.65 30.88 9.81
N LYS A 96 -1.43 31.13 8.51
CA LYS A 96 -0.88 32.40 7.97
C LYS A 96 -1.63 33.67 8.41
N ASN A 97 -2.88 33.54 8.89
CA ASN A 97 -3.73 34.62 9.37
C ASN A 97 -3.74 34.76 10.91
N GLY A 98 -2.82 34.09 11.63
CA GLY A 98 -2.71 34.16 13.09
C GLY A 98 -3.79 33.38 13.87
N LYS A 99 -4.73 32.70 13.20
CA LYS A 99 -5.72 31.83 13.86
C LYS A 99 -5.16 30.41 14.07
N PRO A 100 -5.46 29.74 15.19
CA PRO A 100 -5.08 28.35 15.40
C PRO A 100 -5.62 27.44 14.29
N ARG A 101 -4.77 26.54 13.79
CA ARG A 101 -5.19 25.44 12.93
C ARG A 101 -5.99 24.47 13.78
N LEU A 102 -7.22 24.21 13.39
CA LEU A 102 -8.10 23.31 14.13
C LEU A 102 -7.96 21.89 13.58
N VAL A 103 -7.92 20.91 14.47
CA VAL A 103 -8.05 19.49 14.13
C VAL A 103 -9.52 19.19 13.93
N SER A 104 -9.84 18.54 12.81
CA SER A 104 -11.19 18.05 12.54
C SER A 104 -11.60 17.04 13.61
N SER A 105 -12.83 17.14 14.09
CA SER A 105 -13.39 16.28 15.13
C SER A 105 -13.33 14.79 14.80
N TYR A 106 -13.56 14.41 13.55
CA TYR A 106 -13.48 13.01 13.13
C TYR A 106 -12.05 12.47 13.18
N SER A 107 -11.04 13.30 12.94
CA SER A 107 -9.64 12.92 13.08
C SER A 107 -9.26 12.68 14.55
N LEU A 108 -9.80 13.51 15.46
CA LEU A 108 -9.67 13.31 16.90
C LEU A 108 -10.32 11.99 17.33
N LEU A 109 -11.55 11.73 16.86
CA LEU A 109 -12.28 10.50 17.15
C LEU A 109 -11.53 9.26 16.63
N GLN A 110 -10.96 9.31 15.43
CA GLN A 110 -10.12 8.23 14.89
C GLN A 110 -8.92 7.93 15.78
N THR A 111 -8.19 8.96 16.24
CA THR A 111 -7.05 8.79 17.15
C THR A 111 -7.49 8.19 18.48
N GLN A 112 -8.53 8.75 19.08
CA GLN A 112 -9.03 8.29 20.38
C GLN A 112 -9.59 6.87 20.32
N PHE A 113 -10.28 6.52 19.24
CA PHE A 113 -10.76 5.16 19.00
C PHE A 113 -9.60 4.17 18.87
N PHE A 114 -8.59 4.51 18.06
CA PHE A 114 -7.38 3.70 17.91
C PHE A 114 -6.68 3.49 19.26
N GLU A 115 -6.46 4.57 20.01
CA GLU A 115 -5.87 4.50 21.34
C GLU A 115 -6.69 3.62 22.26
N HIS A 116 -8.01 3.84 22.32
CA HIS A 116 -8.95 3.07 23.15
C HIS A 116 -8.87 1.57 22.86
N MET A 117 -8.96 1.18 21.60
CA MET A 117 -8.85 -0.21 21.16
C MET A 117 -7.49 -0.81 21.52
N ARG A 118 -6.39 -0.05 21.40
CA ARG A 118 -5.08 -0.47 21.91
C ARG A 118 -5.03 -0.63 23.43
N GLN A 119 -5.75 0.21 24.19
CA GLN A 119 -5.83 0.05 25.65
C GLN A 119 -6.61 -1.20 26.04
N ALA A 120 -7.63 -1.55 25.25
CA ALA A 120 -8.46 -2.73 25.43
C ALA A 120 -7.76 -4.05 25.05
N GLY A 121 -6.55 -3.98 24.45
CA GLY A 121 -5.73 -5.16 24.14
C GLY A 121 -5.65 -5.52 22.65
N PHE A 122 -6.36 -4.80 21.79
CA PHE A 122 -6.25 -4.98 20.33
C PHE A 122 -4.98 -4.27 19.84
N THR A 123 -3.97 -5.01 19.39
CA THR A 123 -2.66 -4.44 19.01
C THR A 123 -2.26 -4.69 17.57
N ASP A 124 -3.10 -5.40 16.83
CA ASP A 124 -2.90 -5.96 15.49
C ASP A 124 -3.51 -5.10 14.37
N PHE A 125 -3.80 -3.83 14.66
CA PHE A 125 -4.29 -2.88 13.67
C PHE A 125 -3.59 -1.53 13.86
N GLU A 126 -3.55 -0.74 12.78
CA GLU A 126 -2.90 0.56 12.73
C GLU A 126 -3.93 1.69 12.59
N ARG A 127 -3.53 2.90 13.00
CA ARG A 127 -4.34 4.09 12.79
C ARG A 127 -4.29 4.47 11.32
N GLY A 128 -5.43 4.83 10.73
CA GLY A 128 -5.47 5.44 9.40
C GLY A 128 -4.60 6.71 9.31
N VAL A 129 -4.20 7.09 8.10
CA VAL A 129 -3.29 8.22 7.85
C VAL A 129 -3.90 9.54 8.36
N GLN A 130 -3.14 10.30 9.14
CA GLN A 130 -3.60 11.58 9.68
C GLN A 130 -3.71 12.62 8.56
N GLY A 131 -4.89 13.25 8.45
CA GLY A 131 -5.13 14.25 7.41
C GLY A 131 -5.31 13.66 6.02
N SER A 132 -5.63 12.37 5.92
CA SER A 132 -6.02 11.75 4.66
C SER A 132 -7.17 12.52 4.00
N ASP A 133 -6.98 12.82 2.72
CA ASP A 133 -7.95 13.39 1.79
C ASP A 133 -8.67 12.31 0.97
N ALA A 134 -8.55 11.03 1.38
CA ALA A 134 -9.24 9.93 0.74
C ALA A 134 -10.76 10.15 0.83
N GLU A 135 -11.41 10.23 -0.33
CA GLU A 135 -12.86 10.35 -0.41
C GLU A 135 -13.52 9.02 0.01
N HIS A 136 -14.57 9.13 0.80
CA HIS A 136 -15.38 7.96 1.17
C HIS A 136 -16.18 7.51 -0.05
N LEU A 137 -15.85 6.34 -0.57
CA LEU A 137 -16.60 5.69 -1.64
C LEU A 137 -17.73 4.84 -1.05
N ASN A 138 -18.89 4.86 -1.69
CA ASN A 138 -19.93 3.87 -1.40
C ASN A 138 -19.39 2.45 -1.68
N VAL A 139 -19.90 1.43 -0.98
CA VAL A 139 -19.46 0.03 -1.12
C VAL A 139 -19.49 -0.42 -2.58
N LEU A 140 -20.52 -0.03 -3.33
CA LEU A 140 -20.64 -0.34 -4.76
C LEU A 140 -19.58 0.38 -5.60
N GLU A 141 -19.33 1.66 -5.33
CA GLU A 141 -18.33 2.46 -6.05
C GLU A 141 -16.92 1.92 -5.80
N TYR A 142 -16.61 1.57 -4.56
CA TYR A 142 -15.35 0.93 -4.20
C TYR A 142 -15.15 -0.40 -4.93
N LYS A 143 -16.18 -1.26 -4.96
CA LYS A 143 -16.15 -2.54 -5.69
C LYS A 143 -15.93 -2.32 -7.18
N VAL A 144 -16.67 -1.39 -7.80
CA VAL A 144 -16.52 -1.06 -9.22
C VAL A 144 -15.11 -0.53 -9.52
N GLN A 145 -14.54 0.32 -8.65
CA GLN A 145 -13.19 0.82 -8.83
C GLN A 145 -12.15 -0.30 -8.76
N LYS A 146 -12.29 -1.22 -7.79
CA LYS A 146 -11.40 -2.38 -7.65
C LYS A 146 -11.51 -3.34 -8.83
N ASP A 147 -12.72 -3.68 -9.25
CA ASP A 147 -12.95 -4.53 -10.41
C ASP A 147 -12.36 -3.92 -11.69
N ARG A 148 -12.46 -2.60 -11.86
CA ARG A 148 -11.81 -1.90 -12.99
C ARG A 148 -10.28 -1.99 -12.94
N GLN A 149 -9.67 -1.90 -11.76
CA GLN A 149 -8.22 -2.10 -11.60
C GLN A 149 -7.82 -3.52 -12.00
N THR A 150 -8.52 -4.53 -11.49
CA THR A 150 -8.27 -5.95 -11.82
C THR A 150 -8.44 -6.22 -13.32
N VAL A 151 -9.48 -5.66 -13.94
CA VAL A 151 -9.71 -5.79 -15.39
C VAL A 151 -8.60 -5.14 -16.21
N ALA A 152 -8.09 -3.97 -15.76
CA ALA A 152 -6.97 -3.32 -16.42
C ALA A 152 -5.69 -4.17 -16.35
N GLU A 153 -5.37 -4.71 -15.17
CA GLU A 153 -4.22 -5.60 -14.97
C GLU A 153 -4.30 -6.87 -15.84
N LEU A 154 -5.48 -7.53 -15.86
CA LEU A 154 -5.72 -8.70 -16.71
C LEU A 154 -5.64 -8.38 -18.22
N SER A 155 -6.11 -7.19 -18.61
CA SER A 155 -6.03 -6.71 -20.00
C SER A 155 -4.58 -6.53 -20.42
N ASP A 156 -3.73 -5.95 -19.57
CA ASP A 156 -2.32 -5.73 -19.88
C ASP A 156 -1.53 -7.04 -19.91
N GLN A 157 -1.80 -7.97 -18.98
CA GLN A 157 -1.26 -9.34 -19.06
C GLN A 157 -1.67 -10.05 -20.36
N THR A 158 -2.93 -9.90 -20.77
CA THR A 158 -3.44 -10.50 -22.00
C THR A 158 -2.73 -9.93 -23.23
N LYS A 159 -2.51 -8.61 -23.29
CA LYS A 159 -1.74 -7.98 -24.38
C LYS A 159 -0.30 -8.49 -24.43
N GLN A 160 0.35 -8.66 -23.28
CA GLN A 160 1.71 -9.19 -23.18
C GLN A 160 1.77 -10.64 -23.73
N LEU A 161 0.85 -11.50 -23.30
CA LEU A 161 0.75 -12.88 -23.79
C LEU A 161 0.42 -12.94 -25.29
N GLN A 162 -0.43 -12.04 -25.79
CA GLN A 162 -0.70 -11.93 -27.22
C GLN A 162 0.54 -11.50 -28.02
N GLY A 163 1.36 -10.60 -27.47
CA GLY A 163 2.65 -10.22 -28.05
C GLY A 163 3.59 -11.41 -28.17
N GLN A 164 3.78 -12.14 -27.06
CA GLN A 164 4.58 -13.38 -27.03
C GLN A 164 4.05 -14.42 -28.02
N ARG A 165 2.73 -14.60 -28.11
CA ARG A 165 2.11 -15.52 -29.07
C ARG A 165 2.40 -15.13 -30.52
N LYS A 166 2.34 -13.84 -30.87
CA LYS A 166 2.65 -13.36 -32.23
C LYS A 166 4.12 -13.59 -32.58
N GLU A 167 5.02 -13.38 -31.62
CA GLU A 167 6.45 -13.67 -31.79
C GLU A 167 6.70 -15.16 -31.98
N LEU A 168 6.04 -16.02 -31.20
CA LEU A 168 6.13 -17.47 -31.38
C LEU A 168 5.62 -17.90 -32.76
N ILE A 169 4.51 -17.32 -33.23
CA ILE A 169 3.96 -17.58 -34.57
C ILE A 169 4.95 -17.16 -35.66
N SER A 170 5.63 -16.01 -35.52
CA SER A 170 6.62 -15.57 -36.51
C SER A 170 7.84 -16.49 -36.55
N GLN A 171 8.32 -16.95 -35.39
CA GLN A 171 9.38 -17.94 -35.29
C GLN A 171 9.00 -19.26 -35.99
N VAL A 172 7.80 -19.78 -35.71
CA VAL A 172 7.28 -21.01 -36.35
C VAL A 172 7.16 -20.83 -37.87
N LYS A 173 6.71 -19.66 -38.35
CA LYS A 173 6.63 -19.35 -39.78
C LYS A 173 8.01 -19.32 -40.44
N ASN A 174 9.00 -18.72 -39.77
CA ASN A 174 10.39 -18.64 -40.27
C ASN A 174 11.03 -20.03 -40.35
N ILE A 175 10.84 -20.87 -39.33
CA ILE A 175 11.30 -22.26 -39.33
C ILE A 175 10.61 -23.04 -40.46
N SER A 176 9.29 -22.89 -40.63
CA SER A 176 8.53 -23.56 -41.68
C SER A 176 8.99 -23.14 -43.09
N GLY A 177 9.31 -21.86 -43.29
CA GLY A 177 9.88 -21.34 -44.53
C GLY A 177 11.26 -21.95 -44.82
N SER A 178 12.13 -22.00 -43.80
CA SER A 178 13.45 -22.61 -43.91
C SER A 178 13.37 -24.11 -44.26
N ILE A 179 12.42 -24.84 -43.68
CA ILE A 179 12.19 -26.25 -44.01
C ILE A 179 11.75 -26.41 -45.48
N ARG A 180 10.88 -25.54 -45.99
CA ARG A 180 10.48 -25.56 -47.41
C ARG A 180 11.64 -25.24 -48.35
N GLU A 181 12.46 -24.25 -48.01
CA GLU A 181 13.66 -23.93 -48.80
C GLU A 181 14.64 -25.11 -48.83
N VAL A 182 14.86 -25.80 -47.70
CA VAL A 182 15.68 -27.02 -47.66
C VAL A 182 15.08 -28.13 -48.54
N ALA A 183 13.76 -28.34 -48.46
CA ALA A 183 13.08 -29.34 -49.30
C ALA A 183 13.15 -28.99 -50.80
N ASP A 184 13.03 -27.71 -51.17
CA ASP A 184 13.16 -27.23 -52.54
C ASP A 184 14.59 -27.38 -53.07
N ILE A 185 15.61 -27.13 -52.22
CA ILE A 185 17.02 -27.38 -52.55
C ILE A 185 17.25 -28.88 -52.77
N GLU A 186 16.73 -29.75 -51.89
CA GLU A 186 16.82 -31.20 -52.05
C GLU A 186 16.14 -31.71 -53.34
N GLN A 187 14.99 -31.13 -53.71
CA GLN A 187 14.30 -31.46 -54.96
C GLN A 187 15.07 -30.95 -56.17
N ARG A 188 15.56 -29.70 -56.16
CA ARG A 188 16.36 -29.15 -57.27
C ARG A 188 17.67 -29.93 -57.49
N ALA A 189 18.30 -30.41 -56.41
CA ALA A 189 19.47 -31.28 -56.49
C ALA A 189 19.15 -32.65 -57.13
N LYS A 190 17.91 -33.15 -57.01
CA LYS A 190 17.45 -34.39 -57.64
C LYS A 190 17.01 -34.22 -59.10
N THR A 191 16.42 -33.07 -59.47
CA THR A 191 15.77 -32.88 -60.78
C THR A 191 16.65 -32.17 -61.82
N LYS A 192 17.65 -31.38 -61.42
CA LYS A 192 18.58 -30.71 -62.35
C LYS A 192 20.02 -31.06 -62.01
N GLY A 193 20.60 -32.02 -62.74
CA GLY A 193 22.03 -32.31 -62.73
C GLY A 193 22.88 -31.24 -63.43
N VAL A 194 22.77 -29.96 -63.04
CA VAL A 194 23.46 -28.86 -63.73
C VAL A 194 23.96 -27.79 -62.75
N LEU A 195 25.21 -27.94 -62.33
CA LEU A 195 26.12 -26.83 -62.06
C LEU A 195 26.80 -26.50 -63.40
N GLU A 196 26.51 -25.31 -63.95
CA GLU A 196 26.78 -24.90 -65.35
C GLU A 196 28.25 -24.53 -65.65
N LYS A 197 29.18 -24.90 -64.78
CA LYS A 197 30.61 -25.10 -65.09
C LYS A 197 31.02 -26.35 -64.33
N ARG A 198 31.13 -27.49 -65.02
CA ARG A 198 31.58 -28.75 -64.42
C ARG A 198 33.03 -28.60 -63.99
N VAL A 199 33.23 -28.26 -62.72
CA VAL A 199 34.42 -28.71 -62.00
C VAL A 199 34.11 -30.16 -61.65
N GLU A 200 34.77 -31.09 -62.34
CA GLU A 200 34.68 -32.51 -62.00
C GLU A 200 35.42 -32.72 -60.69
N LEU A 201 34.69 -32.63 -59.58
CA LEU A 201 35.20 -32.97 -58.26
C LEU A 201 35.09 -34.49 -58.07
N PRO A 202 36.14 -35.17 -57.57
CA PRO A 202 36.05 -36.55 -57.11
C PRO A 202 34.87 -36.72 -56.14
N VAL A 203 34.19 -37.87 -56.21
CA VAL A 203 32.98 -38.14 -55.40
C VAL A 203 33.25 -37.99 -53.89
N GLN A 204 34.46 -38.33 -53.45
CA GLN A 204 34.91 -38.17 -52.06
C GLN A 204 35.03 -36.69 -51.65
N ASP A 205 35.56 -35.84 -52.54
CA ASP A 205 35.71 -34.41 -52.27
C ASP A 205 34.34 -33.71 -52.20
N PHE A 206 33.38 -34.14 -53.04
CA PHE A 206 32.00 -33.63 -53.00
C PHE A 206 31.29 -34.02 -51.69
N GLN A 207 31.42 -35.27 -51.25
CA GLN A 207 30.87 -35.73 -49.98
C GLN A 207 31.47 -34.95 -48.80
N THR A 208 32.79 -34.78 -48.78
CA THR A 208 33.50 -34.00 -47.77
C THR A 208 33.02 -32.54 -47.75
N LEU A 209 32.83 -31.93 -48.92
CA LEU A 209 32.33 -30.57 -49.05
C LEU A 209 30.88 -30.42 -48.54
N CYS A 210 30.02 -31.40 -48.81
CA CYS A 210 28.66 -31.44 -48.26
C CYS A 210 28.65 -31.59 -46.73
N GLU A 211 29.53 -32.42 -46.16
CA GLU A 211 29.67 -32.57 -44.71
C GLU A 211 30.16 -31.28 -44.05
N MET A 212 31.18 -30.63 -44.63
CA MET A 212 31.69 -29.33 -44.17
C MET A 212 30.62 -28.23 -44.25
N ALA A 213 29.80 -28.21 -45.30
CA ALA A 213 28.70 -27.25 -45.42
C ALA A 213 27.63 -27.47 -44.33
N LYS A 214 27.26 -28.72 -44.05
CA LYS A 214 26.35 -29.07 -42.94
C LYS A 214 26.92 -28.69 -41.58
N ALA A 215 28.21 -28.96 -41.35
CA ALA A 215 28.90 -28.56 -40.12
C ALA A 215 28.94 -27.03 -39.95
N THR A 216 29.24 -26.30 -41.03
CA THR A 216 29.26 -24.83 -41.03
C THR A 216 27.89 -24.24 -40.71
N GLY A 217 26.81 -24.82 -41.26
CA GLY A 217 25.44 -24.40 -40.93
C GLY A 217 25.10 -24.58 -39.45
N LYS A 218 25.49 -25.71 -38.85
CA LYS A 218 25.33 -25.96 -37.41
C LYS A 218 26.13 -24.96 -36.57
N LEU A 219 27.40 -24.76 -36.89
CA LEU A 219 28.27 -23.81 -36.20
C LEU A 219 27.76 -22.36 -36.31
N GLN A 220 27.16 -21.98 -37.44
CA GLN A 220 26.53 -20.67 -37.60
C GLN A 220 25.27 -20.51 -36.74
N ALA A 221 24.44 -21.54 -36.64
CA ALA A 221 23.26 -21.52 -35.77
C ALA A 221 23.66 -21.42 -34.29
N GLU A 222 24.67 -22.20 -33.86
CA GLU A 222 25.25 -22.12 -32.52
C GLU A 222 25.86 -20.73 -32.25
N ASN A 223 26.60 -20.17 -33.21
CA ASN A 223 27.14 -18.80 -33.09
C ASN A 223 26.05 -17.75 -32.89
N ARG A 224 24.92 -17.86 -33.61
CA ARG A 224 23.77 -16.95 -33.43
C ARG A 224 23.16 -17.10 -32.04
N SER A 225 23.00 -18.34 -31.57
CA SER A 225 22.47 -18.62 -30.22
C SER A 225 23.39 -18.06 -29.13
N LEU A 226 24.70 -18.30 -29.24
CA LEU A 226 25.70 -17.78 -28.30
C LEU A 226 25.75 -16.25 -28.30
N ARG A 227 25.61 -15.59 -29.47
CA ARG A 227 25.52 -14.13 -29.55
C ARG A 227 24.27 -13.58 -28.85
N MET A 228 23.12 -14.24 -28.99
CA MET A 228 21.90 -13.85 -28.26
C MET A 228 22.07 -14.02 -26.74
N GLN A 229 22.66 -15.15 -26.29
CA GLN A 229 22.94 -15.37 -24.88
C GLN A 229 23.91 -14.33 -24.31
N LEU A 230 24.96 -13.99 -25.07
CA LEU A 230 25.91 -12.95 -24.70
C LEU A 230 25.19 -11.60 -24.54
N GLN A 231 24.34 -11.21 -25.52
CA GLN A 231 23.58 -9.97 -25.45
C GLN A 231 22.66 -9.93 -24.21
N GLN A 232 21.95 -11.02 -23.92
CA GLN A 232 21.09 -11.12 -22.73
C GLN A 232 21.90 -11.00 -21.44
N SER A 233 23.06 -11.66 -21.37
CA SER A 233 23.97 -11.56 -20.22
C SER A 233 24.46 -10.13 -20.02
N THR A 234 24.84 -9.42 -21.10
CA THR A 234 25.29 -8.03 -21.03
C THR A 234 24.20 -7.09 -20.51
N VAL A 235 22.95 -7.26 -20.97
CA VAL A 235 21.82 -6.46 -20.47
C VAL A 235 21.59 -6.71 -18.97
N ARG A 236 21.63 -7.98 -18.55
CA ARG A 236 21.48 -8.35 -17.14
C ARG A 236 22.61 -7.78 -16.27
N GLU A 237 23.83 -7.78 -16.78
CA GLU A 237 24.98 -7.17 -16.10
C GLU A 237 24.78 -5.65 -15.92
N GLN A 238 24.29 -4.95 -16.94
CA GLN A 238 23.98 -3.52 -16.83
C GLN A 238 22.90 -3.22 -15.79
N GLU A 239 21.83 -4.02 -15.76
CA GLU A 239 20.76 -3.90 -14.74
C GLU A 239 21.32 -4.11 -13.32
N LEU A 240 22.16 -5.14 -13.13
CA LEU A 240 22.78 -5.40 -11.83
C LEU A 240 23.71 -4.26 -11.41
N ARG A 241 24.49 -3.69 -12.34
CA ARG A 241 25.33 -2.51 -12.07
C ARG A 241 24.51 -1.30 -11.63
N GLN A 242 23.37 -1.04 -12.29
CA GLN A 242 22.47 0.05 -11.88
C GLN A 242 21.90 -0.17 -10.47
N ARG A 243 21.50 -1.40 -10.15
CA ARG A 243 20.99 -1.75 -8.82
C ARG A 243 22.06 -1.65 -7.74
N LEU A 244 23.29 -2.06 -8.04
CA LEU A 244 24.43 -1.89 -7.13
C LEU A 244 24.68 -0.41 -6.86
N HIS A 245 24.72 0.41 -7.90
CA HIS A 245 24.92 1.84 -7.76
C HIS A 245 23.83 2.49 -6.91
N TYR A 246 22.55 2.14 -7.15
CA TYR A 246 21.45 2.60 -6.31
C TYR A 246 21.60 2.16 -4.85
N CYS A 247 21.99 0.90 -4.60
CA CYS A 247 22.24 0.42 -3.24
C CYS A 247 23.41 1.15 -2.56
N GLU A 248 24.47 1.49 -3.30
CA GLU A 248 25.59 2.29 -2.82
C GLU A 248 25.12 3.70 -2.43
N GLU A 249 24.33 4.38 -3.28
CA GLU A 249 23.76 5.70 -2.96
C GLU A 249 22.89 5.65 -1.69
N GLN A 250 22.04 4.63 -1.56
CA GLN A 250 21.21 4.44 -0.37
C GLN A 250 22.04 4.15 0.88
N MET A 251 23.13 3.38 0.76
CA MET A 251 24.06 3.18 1.85
C MET A 251 24.72 4.49 2.25
N ASP A 252 25.28 5.25 1.31
CA ASP A 252 25.93 6.53 1.57
C ASP A 252 24.98 7.54 2.22
N ALA A 253 23.72 7.60 1.79
CA ALA A 253 22.69 8.40 2.43
C ALA A 253 22.52 8.03 3.92
N VAL A 254 22.39 6.74 4.22
CA VAL A 254 22.30 6.26 5.62
C VAL A 254 23.61 6.51 6.38
N LEU A 255 24.77 6.35 5.76
CA LEU A 255 26.06 6.65 6.41
C LEU A 255 26.14 8.14 6.78
N ASN A 256 25.66 9.03 5.91
CA ASN A 256 25.63 10.47 6.11
C ASN A 256 24.63 10.88 7.20
N GLU A 257 23.40 10.38 7.15
CA GLU A 257 22.38 10.66 8.18
C GLU A 257 22.81 10.17 9.57
N THR A 258 23.48 9.02 9.64
CA THR A 258 23.95 8.43 10.90
C THR A 258 25.33 8.91 11.34
N ARG A 259 25.95 9.85 10.60
CA ARG A 259 27.32 10.31 10.85
C ARG A 259 27.51 10.83 12.28
N SER A 260 26.65 11.77 12.71
CA SER A 260 26.75 12.37 14.05
C SER A 260 26.60 11.34 15.17
N TYR A 261 25.71 10.36 14.98
CA TYR A 261 25.53 9.27 15.93
C TYR A 261 26.76 8.36 15.99
N ARG A 262 27.36 8.01 14.84
CA ARG A 262 28.57 7.18 14.79
C ARG A 262 29.80 7.89 15.35
N GLU A 263 29.95 9.18 15.08
CA GLU A 263 31.00 9.99 15.69
C GLU A 263 30.84 10.04 17.21
N ALA A 264 29.62 10.26 17.71
CA ALA A 264 29.32 10.20 19.14
C ALA A 264 29.60 8.82 19.76
N MET A 265 29.21 7.73 19.08
CA MET A 265 29.49 6.35 19.50
C MET A 265 30.99 6.02 19.52
N ARG A 266 31.79 6.63 18.63
CA ARG A 266 33.25 6.44 18.62
C ARG A 266 33.93 7.16 19.78
N VAL A 267 33.46 8.36 20.14
CA VAL A 267 34.05 9.19 21.19
C VAL A 267 33.61 8.74 22.59
N ALA A 268 32.32 8.42 22.77
CA ALA A 268 31.75 8.11 24.07
C ALA A 268 30.68 7.00 23.99
N PRO A 269 31.07 5.74 23.69
CA PRO A 269 30.12 4.64 23.45
C PRO A 269 29.22 4.37 24.65
N GLU A 270 29.77 4.35 25.86
CA GLU A 270 29.01 4.05 27.09
C GLU A 270 27.98 5.13 27.41
N GLN A 271 28.32 6.40 27.20
CA GLN A 271 27.41 7.53 27.46
C GLN A 271 26.28 7.57 26.43
N VAL A 272 26.60 7.33 25.15
CA VAL A 272 25.58 7.28 24.09
C VAL A 272 24.66 6.08 24.28
N GLN A 273 25.19 4.89 24.64
CA GLN A 273 24.36 3.75 24.99
C GLN A 273 23.50 4.00 26.22
N ALA A 274 24.05 4.59 27.28
CA ALA A 274 23.29 4.96 28.47
C ALA A 274 22.19 5.98 28.17
N PHE A 275 22.46 6.95 27.29
CA PHE A 275 21.49 7.92 26.81
C PHE A 275 20.36 7.27 26.02
N VAL A 276 20.67 6.41 25.04
CA VAL A 276 19.68 5.69 24.23
C VAL A 276 18.86 4.73 25.11
N LEU A 277 19.51 3.93 25.96
CA LEU A 277 18.83 3.06 26.92
C LEU A 277 18.02 3.86 27.94
N GLY A 278 18.44 5.08 28.27
CA GLY A 278 17.70 6.01 29.11
C GLY A 278 16.45 6.56 28.42
N ILE A 279 16.51 6.85 27.12
CA ILE A 279 15.33 7.18 26.31
C ILE A 279 14.38 5.99 26.26
N CYS A 280 14.89 4.78 25.98
CA CYS A 280 14.08 3.57 25.94
C CYS A 280 13.43 3.26 27.31
N ARG A 281 14.17 3.41 28.41
CA ARG A 281 13.66 3.25 29.78
C ARG A 281 12.60 4.29 30.12
N ARG A 282 12.83 5.57 29.82
CA ARG A 282 11.82 6.62 29.99
C ARG A 282 10.55 6.33 29.21
N GLN A 283 10.67 5.87 27.97
CA GLN A 283 9.51 5.44 27.17
C GLN A 283 8.79 4.24 27.79
N GLN A 284 9.51 3.27 28.36
CA GLN A 284 8.92 2.12 29.04
C GLN A 284 8.28 2.50 30.37
N GLU A 285 8.87 3.42 31.12
CA GLU A 285 8.36 3.97 32.38
C GLU A 285 7.12 4.81 32.13
N GLU A 286 7.10 5.68 31.13
CA GLU A 286 5.88 6.37 30.68
C GLU A 286 4.79 5.38 30.29
N LYS A 287 5.13 4.33 29.53
CA LYS A 287 4.17 3.27 29.19
C LYS A 287 3.68 2.53 30.44
N ARG A 288 4.52 2.29 31.45
CA ARG A 288 4.16 1.64 32.72
C ARG A 288 3.30 2.54 33.61
N LEU A 289 3.66 3.81 33.77
CA LEU A 289 2.91 4.83 34.50
C LEU A 289 1.53 5.03 33.86
N ASN A 290 1.47 5.12 32.52
CA ASN A 290 0.21 5.13 31.79
C ASN A 290 -0.63 3.87 32.04
N ARG A 291 -0.01 2.69 32.15
CA ARG A 291 -0.71 1.45 32.52
C ARG A 291 -1.18 1.44 33.99
N GLN A 292 -0.40 1.99 34.93
CA GLN A 292 -0.77 2.09 36.35
C GLN A 292 -1.91 3.09 36.59
N GLN A 293 -1.84 4.26 35.96
CA GLN A 293 -2.93 5.26 36.01
C GLN A 293 -4.23 4.67 35.45
N ARG A 294 -4.17 3.87 34.39
CA ARG A 294 -5.35 3.12 33.87
C ARG A 294 -5.91 2.14 34.92
N ARG A 295 -5.06 1.42 35.66
CA ARG A 295 -5.50 0.48 36.71
C ARG A 295 -6.10 1.18 37.94
N GLN A 296 -5.58 2.34 38.34
CA GLN A 296 -6.14 3.11 39.47
C GLN A 296 -7.49 3.73 39.12
N ARG A 297 -7.67 4.22 37.89
CA ARG A 297 -8.97 4.71 37.41
C ARG A 297 -10.03 3.61 37.39
N ALA A 298 -9.65 2.38 37.02
CA ALA A 298 -10.55 1.23 37.06
C ALA A 298 -10.98 0.85 38.49
N LYS A 299 -10.08 0.92 39.48
CA LYS A 299 -10.41 0.60 40.89
C LYS A 299 -11.21 1.69 41.61
N GLY A 300 -11.13 2.94 41.15
CA GLY A 300 -11.91 4.06 41.70
C GLY A 300 -13.36 4.11 41.23
N GLN A 301 -13.75 3.27 40.27
CA GLN A 301 -15.13 3.15 39.77
C GLN A 301 -15.94 2.04 40.47
N ASP A 302 -15.31 1.25 41.35
CA ASP A 302 -15.91 0.15 42.13
C ASP A 302 -16.21 0.53 43.61
N ARG A 303 -16.21 1.83 43.95
CA ARG A 303 -16.62 2.38 45.25
C ARG A 303 -17.64 3.47 45.07
#